data_AF-A0A352GLH6-F1
#
_entry.id   AF-A0A352GLH6-F1
#
_cell.length_a   1.000
_cell.length_b   1.000
_cell.length_c   1.000
_cell.angle_alpha   90.00
_cell.angle_beta   90.00
_cell.angle_gamma   90.00
#
_symmetry.space_group_name_H-M   'P 1'
#
loop_
_entity.id
_entity.type
_entity.pdbx_description
1 polymer ?
#
loop_
_entity_poly.entity_id
_entity_poly.type
_entity_poly.pdbx_seq_one_letter_code
_entity_poly.pdbx_strand_id
1 'polypeptide(L)'
;MPPGGLHIRWPDPAMEQEERLHRHKIYAALAFARANGLDRITLDSTKPRFGIVSTGKAYLDTLQALEDLGIGEAEAEAIGLRLYRVGMPWPLERDGMRHFAEGLEEILVVEEKRAVIENQLKEQLYNWRADVRPRVVGKFDEAGDWILPSAGELTPARIARVIAQRIRNFHTSEAVEKRLTFLEEKERILERAVPDIKRIPYFCAGCPHNTSTNVPEGMEAAAGIGCHYMSIWMPGRRTSTFTHMGAEGANWIGQAPFTEREHIFVNIGDGTYFHSGILAIRAAVAAKVNVTY
;
A
#
# COMPACT_ATOMS: atom_id res chain seq x y z
N MET A 1 8.20 16.59 26.04
CA MET A 1 6.79 16.91 25.74
C MET A 1 6.61 18.41 25.83
N PRO A 2 5.90 19.08 24.90
CA PRO A 2 5.65 20.52 24.98
C PRO A 2 4.68 20.87 26.12
N PRO A 3 4.72 22.12 26.62
CA PRO A 3 3.68 22.64 27.52
C PRO A 3 2.27 22.44 26.93
N GLY A 4 1.37 21.85 27.71
CA GLY A 4 0.00 21.53 27.27
C GLY A 4 -0.15 20.24 26.44
N GLY A 5 0.91 19.43 26.30
CA GLY A 5 0.83 18.09 25.71
C GLY A 5 0.67 18.06 24.18
N LEU A 6 0.34 16.88 23.64
CA LEU A 6 0.21 16.64 22.19
C LEU A 6 -1.24 16.52 21.71
N HIS A 7 -2.21 16.49 22.63
CA HIS A 7 -3.60 16.23 22.29
C HIS A 7 -4.23 17.39 21.50
N ILE A 8 -5.33 17.10 20.80
CA ILE A 8 -6.20 18.14 20.24
C ILE A 8 -6.82 18.90 21.42
N ARG A 9 -6.89 20.22 21.33
CA ARG A 9 -7.42 21.09 22.38
C ARG A 9 -8.30 22.20 21.79
N TRP A 10 -9.04 22.87 22.67
CA TRP A 10 -9.84 24.05 22.33
C TRP A 10 -9.75 25.07 23.47
N PRO A 11 -9.55 26.37 23.18
CA PRO A 11 -9.19 26.95 21.88
C PRO A 11 -7.74 26.59 21.47
N ASP A 12 -7.46 26.53 20.16
CA ASP A 12 -6.14 26.13 19.65
C ASP A 12 -5.86 26.85 18.31
N PRO A 13 -5.14 27.99 18.32
CA PRO A 13 -4.86 28.76 17.11
C PRO A 13 -4.08 27.95 16.05
N ALA A 14 -4.33 28.21 14.76
CA ALA A 14 -3.76 27.42 13.66
C ALA A 14 -2.22 27.37 13.67
N MET A 15 -1.54 28.50 13.93
CA MET A 15 -0.06 28.55 13.98
C MET A 15 0.50 27.71 15.13
N GLU A 16 -0.18 27.66 16.29
CA GLU A 16 0.23 26.79 17.40
C GLU A 16 0.02 25.31 17.08
N GLN A 17 -1.04 24.98 16.33
CA GLN A 17 -1.28 23.62 15.86
C GLN A 17 -0.18 23.17 14.90
N GLU A 18 0.17 24.02 13.94
CA GLU A 18 1.23 23.79 12.97
C GLU A 18 2.58 23.60 13.67
N GLU A 19 2.97 24.52 14.55
CA GLU A 19 4.22 24.41 15.29
C GLU A 19 4.25 23.13 16.13
N ARG A 20 3.16 22.79 16.82
CA ARG A 20 3.06 21.56 17.60
C ARG A 20 3.12 20.31 16.73
N LEU A 21 2.52 20.33 15.53
CA LEU A 21 2.59 19.23 14.58
C LEU A 21 4.04 18.97 14.14
N HIS A 22 4.70 20.02 13.63
CA HIS A 22 6.03 19.91 13.04
C HIS A 22 7.14 19.74 14.08
N ARG A 23 7.09 20.43 15.23
CA ARG A 23 8.15 20.36 16.25
C ARG A 23 7.98 19.23 17.25
N HIS A 24 6.77 18.69 17.42
CA HIS A 24 6.50 17.76 18.51
C HIS A 24 5.75 16.49 18.09
N LYS A 25 4.60 16.59 17.40
CA LYS A 25 3.76 15.40 17.13
C LYS A 25 4.45 14.37 16.24
N ILE A 26 5.08 14.81 15.14
CA ILE A 26 5.80 13.92 14.22
C ILE A 26 6.93 13.19 14.96
N TYR A 27 7.74 13.92 15.74
CA TYR A 27 8.84 13.33 16.52
C TYR A 27 8.35 12.42 17.66
N ALA A 28 7.20 12.73 18.26
CA ALA A 28 6.58 11.83 19.22
C ALA A 28 6.10 10.53 18.57
N ALA A 29 5.57 10.58 17.34
CA ALA A 29 5.22 9.38 16.56
C ALA A 29 6.46 8.53 16.26
N LEU A 30 7.57 9.16 15.83
CA LEU A 30 8.85 8.48 15.61
C LEU A 30 9.38 7.82 16.89
N ALA A 31 9.37 8.56 18.02
CA ALA A 31 9.79 8.03 19.31
C ALA A 31 8.90 6.87 19.78
N PHE A 32 7.58 6.97 19.56
CA PHE A 32 6.64 5.89 19.85
C PHE A 32 6.94 4.66 18.98
N ALA A 33 7.15 4.83 17.67
CA ALA A 33 7.46 3.73 16.77
C ALA A 33 8.73 2.98 17.21
N ARG A 34 9.77 3.72 17.62
CA ARG A 34 11.01 3.15 18.15
C ARG A 34 10.79 2.42 19.47
N ALA A 35 10.14 3.06 20.43
CA ALA A 35 9.93 2.49 21.77
C ALA A 35 9.09 1.21 21.74
N ASN A 36 8.19 1.07 20.76
CA ASN A 36 7.34 -0.11 20.60
C ASN A 36 7.88 -1.11 19.55
N GLY A 37 9.03 -0.80 18.94
CA GLY A 37 9.60 -1.58 17.84
C GLY A 37 8.56 -1.87 16.75
N LEU A 38 7.88 -0.84 16.24
CA LEU A 38 6.91 -1.03 15.15
C LEU A 38 7.62 -1.51 13.87
N ASP A 39 8.79 -0.94 13.60
CA ASP A 39 9.68 -1.35 12.53
C ASP A 39 10.75 -2.29 13.10
N ARG A 40 11.06 -3.38 12.39
CA ARG A 40 11.92 -4.46 12.91
C ARG A 40 12.80 -5.06 11.84
N ILE A 41 14.04 -5.39 12.21
CA ILE A 41 14.85 -6.36 11.46
C ILE A 41 14.27 -7.74 11.78
N THR A 42 13.80 -8.45 10.75
CA THR A 42 13.16 -9.77 10.88
C THR A 42 14.05 -10.91 10.39
N LEU A 43 15.08 -10.58 9.61
CA LEU A 43 16.17 -11.47 9.25
C LEU A 43 17.45 -10.63 9.28
N ASP A 44 18.49 -11.13 9.92
CA ASP A 44 19.78 -10.46 10.01
C ASP A 44 20.92 -11.42 9.65
N SER A 45 22.07 -10.86 9.33
CA SER A 45 23.28 -11.61 8.99
C SER A 45 24.48 -11.06 9.76
N THR A 46 25.45 -11.93 10.05
CA THR A 46 26.70 -11.51 10.73
C THR A 46 27.62 -10.68 9.82
N LYS A 47 27.37 -10.73 8.51
CA LYS A 47 28.10 -10.00 7.46
C LYS A 47 27.13 -9.30 6.51
N PRO A 48 26.37 -8.30 6.99
CA PRO A 48 25.32 -7.65 6.21
C PRO A 48 25.93 -7.00 4.96
N ARG A 49 25.29 -7.21 3.79
CA ARG A 49 25.70 -6.64 2.49
C ARG A 49 24.50 -6.20 1.66
N PHE A 50 23.43 -6.99 1.67
CA PHE A 50 22.21 -6.72 0.89
C PHE A 50 21.00 -6.63 1.83
N GLY A 51 20.33 -5.48 1.82
CA GLY A 51 19.14 -5.23 2.62
C GLY A 51 17.87 -5.24 1.78
N ILE A 52 16.78 -5.75 2.33
CA ILE A 52 15.45 -5.58 1.78
C ILE A 52 14.59 -4.84 2.80
N VAL A 53 13.94 -3.75 2.38
CA VAL A 53 12.95 -3.01 3.18
C VAL A 53 11.57 -3.27 2.60
N SER A 54 10.61 -3.69 3.42
CA SER A 54 9.26 -4.00 2.94
C SER A 54 8.18 -3.70 3.99
N THR A 55 6.93 -3.58 3.55
CA THR A 55 5.78 -3.23 4.41
C THR A 55 4.49 -3.95 4.02
N GLY A 56 3.57 -4.10 4.98
CA GLY A 56 2.21 -4.59 4.73
C GLY A 56 2.16 -5.92 3.96
N LYS A 57 1.33 -5.97 2.91
CA LYS A 57 1.24 -7.13 2.01
C LYS A 57 2.58 -7.44 1.34
N ALA A 58 3.27 -6.41 0.83
CA ALA A 58 4.52 -6.58 0.10
C ALA A 58 5.61 -7.28 0.93
N TYR A 59 5.56 -7.16 2.27
CA TYR A 59 6.45 -7.90 3.16
C TYR A 59 6.19 -9.41 3.12
N LEU A 60 4.92 -9.83 3.12
CA LEU A 60 4.56 -11.25 3.00
C LEU A 60 4.93 -11.78 1.61
N ASP A 61 4.71 -10.99 0.56
CA ASP A 61 5.12 -11.37 -0.80
C ASP A 61 6.65 -11.45 -0.94
N THR A 62 7.39 -10.62 -0.20
CA THR A 62 8.86 -10.69 -0.10
C THR A 62 9.29 -11.99 0.57
N LEU A 63 8.63 -12.40 1.67
CA LEU A 63 8.91 -13.68 2.32
C LEU A 63 8.64 -14.86 1.37
N GLN A 64 7.51 -14.84 0.66
CA GLN A 64 7.19 -15.85 -0.35
C GLN A 64 8.25 -15.87 -1.46
N ALA A 65 8.69 -14.70 -1.94
CA ALA A 65 9.73 -14.61 -2.95
C ALA A 65 11.07 -15.22 -2.49
N LEU A 66 11.46 -14.99 -1.23
CA LEU A 66 12.66 -15.61 -0.65
C LEU A 66 12.51 -17.14 -0.56
N GLU A 67 11.34 -17.63 -0.15
CA GLU A 67 11.03 -19.06 -0.10
C GLU A 67 11.04 -19.71 -1.50
N ASP A 68 10.44 -19.05 -2.48
CA ASP A 68 10.39 -19.53 -3.87
C ASP A 68 11.79 -19.65 -4.48
N LEU A 69 12.68 -18.72 -4.14
CA LEU A 69 14.11 -18.77 -4.49
C LEU A 69 14.91 -19.81 -3.69
N GLY A 70 14.33 -20.39 -2.64
CA GLY A 70 15.01 -21.34 -1.76
C GLY A 70 16.01 -20.69 -0.80
N ILE A 71 15.88 -19.39 -0.51
CA ILE A 71 16.77 -18.66 0.38
C ILE A 71 16.37 -18.96 1.83
N GLY A 72 16.97 -20.00 2.39
CA GLY A 72 16.91 -20.32 3.81
C GLY A 72 17.97 -19.57 4.64
N GLU A 73 18.08 -19.88 5.94
CA GLU A 73 18.99 -19.19 6.86
C GLU A 73 20.46 -19.23 6.42
N ALA A 74 20.97 -20.40 6.01
CA ALA A 74 22.36 -20.55 5.57
C ALA A 74 22.66 -19.76 4.29
N GLU A 75 21.71 -19.73 3.35
CA GLU A 75 21.84 -18.99 2.10
C GLU A 75 21.77 -17.48 2.34
N ALA A 76 20.82 -17.06 3.19
CA ALA A 76 20.68 -15.67 3.60
C ALA A 76 21.95 -15.16 4.30
N GLU A 77 22.56 -15.97 5.17
CA GLU A 77 23.85 -15.67 5.78
C GLU A 77 24.97 -15.61 4.73
N ALA A 78 25.02 -16.54 3.76
CA ALA A 78 26.01 -16.53 2.70
C ALA A 78 25.95 -15.25 1.84
N ILE A 79 24.74 -14.78 1.52
CA ILE A 79 24.45 -13.53 0.81
C ILE A 79 24.84 -12.30 1.65
N GLY A 80 24.70 -12.39 2.97
CA GLY A 80 24.72 -11.21 3.84
C GLY A 80 23.38 -10.47 3.83
N LEU A 81 22.27 -11.21 3.76
CA LEU A 81 20.92 -10.66 3.64
C LEU A 81 20.42 -10.09 4.98
N ARG A 82 19.79 -8.92 4.93
CA ARG A 82 19.01 -8.36 6.05
C ARG A 82 17.62 -7.99 5.55
N LEU A 83 16.58 -8.29 6.32
CA LEU A 83 15.19 -7.94 6.00
C LEU A 83 14.61 -7.02 7.07
N TYR A 84 14.11 -5.86 6.66
CA TYR A 84 13.48 -4.87 7.51
C TYR A 84 11.99 -4.75 7.20
N ARG A 85 11.17 -5.05 8.20
CA ARG A 85 9.72 -4.86 8.16
C ARG A 85 9.38 -3.49 8.70
N VAL A 86 8.78 -2.65 7.86
CA VAL A 86 8.22 -1.35 8.24
C VAL A 86 6.76 -1.53 8.69
N GLY A 87 6.50 -1.28 9.96
CA GLY A 87 5.17 -1.22 10.57
C GLY A 87 4.53 0.17 10.52
N MET A 88 5.33 1.25 10.47
CA MET A 88 4.86 2.62 10.32
C MET A 88 5.45 3.29 9.06
N PRO A 89 4.78 3.19 7.90
CA PRO A 89 5.31 3.72 6.64
C PRO A 89 5.50 5.23 6.60
N TRP A 90 4.76 5.98 7.42
CA TRP A 90 4.93 7.42 7.56
C TRP A 90 4.57 7.88 8.99
N PRO A 91 5.38 8.75 9.61
CA PRO A 91 6.74 9.12 9.18
C PRO A 91 7.71 7.94 9.39
N LEU A 92 8.58 7.64 8.42
CA LEU A 92 9.53 6.53 8.52
C LEU A 92 10.54 6.75 9.66
N GLU A 93 10.71 5.76 10.56
CA GLU A 93 11.56 5.89 11.74
C GLU A 93 13.05 5.96 11.37
N ARG A 94 13.70 7.07 11.75
CA ARG A 94 15.02 7.43 11.22
C ARG A 94 16.17 6.63 11.80
N ASP A 95 16.14 6.38 13.10
CA ASP A 95 17.32 5.82 13.79
C ASP A 95 17.43 4.31 13.54
N GLY A 96 16.31 3.60 13.59
CA GLY A 96 16.21 2.18 13.23
C GLY A 96 16.51 1.93 11.76
N MET A 97 16.06 2.81 10.86
CA MET A 97 16.38 2.69 9.43
C MET A 97 17.87 2.95 9.15
N ARG A 98 18.49 3.92 9.83
CA ARG A 98 19.94 4.15 9.74
C ARG A 98 20.74 2.98 10.29
N HIS A 99 20.34 2.44 11.45
CA HIS A 99 20.98 1.26 12.02
C HIS A 99 20.86 0.05 11.08
N PHE A 100 19.70 -0.15 10.47
CA PHE A 100 19.51 -1.18 9.44
C PHE A 100 20.47 -1.00 8.25
N ALA A 101 20.71 0.24 7.82
CA ALA A 101 21.58 0.56 6.70
C ALA A 101 23.08 0.34 6.98
N GLU A 102 23.50 0.27 8.24
CA GLU A 102 24.91 0.08 8.60
C GLU A 102 25.45 -1.27 8.11
N GLY A 103 26.56 -1.22 7.38
CA GLY A 103 27.24 -2.37 6.79
C GLY A 103 26.69 -2.80 5.42
N LEU A 104 25.50 -2.31 5.02
CA LEU A 104 24.93 -2.66 3.73
C LEU A 104 25.64 -1.94 2.58
N GLU A 105 25.82 -2.66 1.48
CA GLU A 105 26.25 -2.12 0.19
C GLU A 105 25.04 -1.65 -0.62
N GLU A 106 23.89 -2.33 -0.45
CA GLU A 106 22.66 -2.03 -1.18
C GLU A 106 21.40 -2.33 -0.35
N ILE A 107 20.36 -1.52 -0.56
CA ILE A 107 19.00 -1.73 -0.07
C ILE A 107 18.04 -1.78 -1.26
N LEU A 108 17.24 -2.85 -1.34
CA LEU A 108 16.07 -2.96 -2.19
C LEU A 108 14.80 -2.62 -1.39
N VAL A 109 14.04 -1.63 -1.85
CA VAL A 109 12.75 -1.25 -1.25
C VAL A 109 11.60 -1.91 -2.01
N VAL A 110 10.91 -2.83 -1.35
CA VAL A 110 9.73 -3.53 -1.87
C VAL A 110 8.48 -2.94 -1.21
N GLU A 111 7.83 -1.99 -1.88
CA GLU A 111 6.59 -1.37 -1.41
C GLU A 111 5.53 -1.33 -2.52
N GLU A 112 4.26 -1.41 -2.15
CA GLU A 112 3.13 -1.39 -3.10
C GLU A 112 2.77 0.04 -3.55
N LYS A 113 2.25 0.16 -4.78
CA LYS A 113 1.88 1.45 -5.40
C LYS A 113 3.03 2.47 -5.42
N ARG A 114 2.80 3.72 -4.99
CA ARG A 114 3.78 4.81 -5.10
C ARG A 114 4.89 4.67 -4.06
N ALA A 115 6.07 5.20 -4.37
CA ALA A 115 7.18 5.27 -3.43
C ALA A 115 6.85 6.21 -2.25
N VAL A 116 6.64 5.64 -1.06
CA VAL A 116 6.51 6.37 0.21
C VAL A 116 7.72 6.10 1.08
N ILE A 117 8.11 4.84 1.23
CA ILE A 117 9.24 4.41 2.06
C ILE A 117 10.56 4.70 1.34
N GLU A 118 10.68 4.37 0.05
CA GLU A 118 11.91 4.55 -0.73
C GLU A 118 12.36 6.01 -0.73
N ASN A 119 11.41 6.94 -0.93
CA ASN A 119 11.69 8.37 -0.95
C ASN A 119 12.19 8.88 0.41
N GLN A 120 11.52 8.47 1.51
CA GLN A 120 11.94 8.84 2.86
C GLN A 120 13.30 8.23 3.22
N LEU A 121 13.55 6.97 2.84
CA LEU A 121 14.83 6.31 3.06
C LEU A 121 15.96 7.06 2.35
N LYS A 122 15.79 7.35 1.05
CA LYS A 122 16.76 8.13 0.27
C LYS A 122 17.01 9.50 0.90
N GLU A 123 15.97 10.22 1.33
CA GLU A 123 16.10 11.50 2.02
C GLU A 123 16.89 11.39 3.33
N GLN A 124 16.59 10.38 4.14
CA GLN A 124 17.24 10.16 5.44
C GLN A 124 18.74 9.82 5.31
N LEU A 125 19.12 9.15 4.21
CA LEU A 125 20.48 8.76 3.91
C LEU A 125 21.26 9.85 3.15
N TYR A 126 20.62 10.66 2.30
CA TYR A 126 21.32 11.58 1.39
C TYR A 126 22.30 12.53 2.10
N ASN A 127 21.91 13.16 3.22
CA ASN A 127 22.79 14.05 4.01
C ASN A 127 23.35 13.39 5.28
N TRP A 128 23.40 12.06 5.32
CA TRP A 128 24.05 11.35 6.41
C TRP A 128 25.56 11.18 6.14
N ARG A 129 26.18 10.17 6.74
CA ARG A 129 27.62 9.91 6.64
C ARG A 129 27.93 9.10 5.38
N ALA A 130 28.84 9.59 4.55
CA ALA A 130 29.10 9.02 3.23
C ALA A 130 29.59 7.56 3.26
N ASP A 131 30.29 7.17 4.32
CA ASP A 131 30.90 5.86 4.53
C ASP A 131 29.91 4.74 4.89
N VAL A 132 28.65 5.09 5.19
CA VAL A 132 27.59 4.15 5.61
C VAL A 132 26.32 4.29 4.77
N ARG A 133 26.40 4.92 3.58
CA ARG A 133 25.26 5.08 2.66
C ARG A 133 25.25 3.95 1.64
N PRO A 134 24.38 2.92 1.78
CA PRO A 134 24.17 1.94 0.73
C PRO A 134 23.54 2.58 -0.50
N ARG A 135 23.66 1.90 -1.63
CA ARG A 135 22.83 2.17 -2.81
C ARG A 135 21.38 1.81 -2.49
N VAL A 136 20.42 2.64 -2.88
CA VAL A 136 19.00 2.39 -2.64
C VAL A 136 18.27 2.28 -3.97
N VAL A 137 17.72 1.10 -4.24
CA VAL A 137 16.86 0.80 -5.39
C VAL A 137 15.49 0.36 -4.91
N GLY A 138 14.49 0.45 -5.79
CA GLY A 138 13.12 0.11 -5.43
C GLY A 138 12.24 0.13 -6.67
N LYS A 139 11.49 1.21 -6.88
CA LYS A 139 10.68 1.38 -8.10
C LYS A 139 11.50 1.29 -9.37
N PHE A 140 12.65 1.94 -9.35
CA PHE A 140 13.61 1.97 -10.45
C PHE A 140 14.98 1.49 -9.97
N ASP A 141 15.76 0.93 -10.89
CA ASP A 141 17.17 0.65 -10.68
C ASP A 141 18.07 1.84 -11.07
N GLU A 142 19.38 1.62 -11.11
CA GLU A 142 20.38 2.62 -11.48
C GLU A 142 20.33 3.04 -12.95
N ALA A 143 19.84 2.17 -13.83
CA ALA A 143 19.68 2.43 -15.26
C ALA A 143 18.36 3.19 -15.55
N GLY A 144 17.46 3.27 -14.56
CA GLY A 144 16.14 3.86 -14.71
C GLY A 144 15.09 2.84 -15.17
N ASP A 145 15.40 1.54 -15.14
CA ASP A 145 14.46 0.49 -15.50
C ASP A 145 13.45 0.27 -14.37
N TRP A 146 12.19 0.05 -14.74
CA TRP A 146 11.07 -0.03 -13.80
C TRP A 146 10.93 -1.44 -13.18
N ILE A 147 11.81 -1.75 -12.23
CA ILE A 147 11.96 -3.10 -11.65
C ILE A 147 10.80 -3.50 -10.72
N LEU A 148 10.28 -2.57 -9.89
CA LEU A 148 9.14 -2.80 -9.00
C LEU A 148 8.04 -1.76 -9.25
N PRO A 149 7.23 -1.93 -10.30
CA PRO A 149 6.30 -0.91 -10.76
C PRO A 149 5.34 -0.38 -9.71
N SER A 150 4.99 0.91 -9.83
CA SER A 150 3.89 1.51 -9.06
C SER A 150 2.51 1.21 -9.63
N ALA A 151 2.45 0.74 -10.89
CA ALA A 151 1.22 0.30 -11.53
C ALA A 151 1.02 -1.21 -11.39
N GLY A 152 -0.25 -1.62 -11.28
CA GLY A 152 -0.61 -3.02 -11.09
C GLY A 152 -0.34 -3.50 -9.66
N GLU A 153 -0.12 -4.80 -9.54
CA GLU A 153 0.21 -5.52 -8.31
C GLU A 153 1.66 -5.99 -8.37
N LEU A 154 2.36 -5.96 -7.24
CA LEU A 154 3.66 -6.61 -7.09
C LEU A 154 3.45 -8.08 -6.71
N THR A 155 3.67 -8.97 -7.67
CA THR A 155 3.57 -10.42 -7.43
C THR A 155 4.84 -10.96 -6.75
N PRO A 156 4.75 -12.03 -5.95
CA PRO A 156 5.92 -12.72 -5.39
C PRO A 156 6.94 -13.12 -6.47
N ALA A 157 6.49 -13.60 -7.63
CA ALA A 157 7.37 -13.99 -8.73
C ALA A 157 8.18 -12.80 -9.30
N ARG A 158 7.55 -11.63 -9.47
CA ARG A 158 8.27 -10.41 -9.87
C ARG A 158 9.30 -10.01 -8.82
N ILE A 159 8.92 -10.03 -7.54
CA ILE A 159 9.81 -9.69 -6.43
C ILE A 159 11.00 -10.67 -6.40
N ALA A 160 10.75 -11.97 -6.57
CA ALA A 160 11.78 -13.01 -6.64
C ALA A 160 12.77 -12.75 -7.77
N ARG A 161 12.29 -12.40 -8.96
CA ARG A 161 13.16 -12.06 -10.10
C ARG A 161 14.07 -10.88 -9.79
N VAL A 162 13.52 -9.80 -9.22
CA VAL A 162 14.31 -8.62 -8.84
C VAL A 162 15.33 -8.99 -7.77
N ILE A 163 14.92 -9.68 -6.69
CA ILE A 163 15.82 -10.13 -5.62
C ILE A 163 16.97 -10.96 -6.18
N ALA A 164 16.68 -11.98 -7.01
CA ALA A 164 17.70 -12.84 -7.59
C ALA A 164 18.69 -12.05 -8.47
N GLN A 165 18.20 -11.13 -9.31
CA GLN A 165 19.05 -10.25 -10.12
C GLN A 165 19.97 -9.38 -9.25
N ARG A 166 19.47 -8.82 -8.15
CA ARG A 166 20.29 -7.99 -7.24
C ARG A 166 21.32 -8.83 -6.47
N ILE A 167 20.93 -10.04 -6.03
CA ILE A 167 21.81 -10.94 -5.28
C ILE A 167 23.06 -11.32 -6.08
N ARG A 168 22.99 -11.42 -7.42
CA ARG A 168 24.15 -11.75 -8.27
C ARG A 168 25.35 -10.83 -8.08
N ASN A 169 25.16 -9.61 -7.60
CA ASN A 169 26.24 -8.68 -7.28
C ASN A 169 27.04 -9.07 -6.03
N PHE A 170 26.46 -9.91 -5.15
CA PHE A 170 27.00 -10.24 -3.84
C PHE A 170 27.32 -11.73 -3.70
N HIS A 171 26.50 -12.59 -4.30
CA HIS A 171 26.55 -14.03 -4.17
C HIS A 171 26.00 -14.71 -5.43
N THR A 172 26.54 -15.87 -5.79
CA THR A 172 26.02 -16.70 -6.89
C THR A 172 25.76 -18.09 -6.37
N SER A 173 24.55 -18.57 -6.58
CA SER A 173 24.08 -19.86 -6.07
C SER A 173 23.34 -20.60 -7.17
N GLU A 174 23.85 -21.78 -7.54
CA GLU A 174 23.23 -22.59 -8.58
C GLU A 174 21.79 -23.00 -8.21
N ALA A 175 21.51 -23.15 -6.90
CA ALA A 175 20.18 -23.44 -6.40
C ALA A 175 19.21 -22.28 -6.67
N VAL A 176 19.61 -21.04 -6.35
CA VAL A 176 18.82 -19.82 -6.61
C VAL A 176 18.60 -19.63 -8.11
N GLU A 177 19.63 -19.85 -8.93
CA GLU A 177 19.53 -19.72 -10.39
C GLU A 177 18.58 -20.74 -11.03
N LYS A 178 18.62 -22.00 -10.56
CA LYS A 178 17.68 -23.04 -11.00
C LYS A 178 16.24 -22.68 -10.62
N ARG A 179 16.02 -22.18 -9.40
CA ARG A 179 14.71 -21.72 -8.94
C ARG A 179 14.20 -20.55 -9.76
N LEU A 180 15.04 -19.56 -10.02
CA LEU A 180 14.70 -18.41 -10.86
C LEU A 180 14.29 -18.86 -12.27
N THR A 181 15.10 -19.70 -12.91
CA THR A 181 14.79 -20.23 -14.26
C THR A 181 13.45 -20.96 -14.29
N PHE A 182 13.14 -21.73 -13.23
CA PHE A 182 11.85 -22.41 -13.10
C PHE A 182 10.68 -21.42 -12.96
N LEU A 183 10.84 -20.35 -12.17
CA LEU A 183 9.82 -19.31 -12.01
C LEU A 183 9.58 -18.54 -13.31
N GLU A 184 10.64 -18.19 -14.03
CA GLU A 184 10.55 -17.51 -15.33
C GLU A 184 9.82 -18.36 -16.37
N GLU A 185 10.09 -19.67 -16.40
CA GLU A 185 9.36 -20.59 -17.29
C GLU A 185 7.87 -20.66 -16.93
N LYS A 186 7.55 -20.68 -15.63
CA LYS A 186 6.16 -20.69 -15.16
C LYS A 186 5.44 -19.39 -15.52
N GLU A 187 6.07 -18.23 -15.32
CA GLU A 187 5.50 -16.94 -15.74
C GLU A 187 5.22 -16.92 -17.24
N ARG A 188 6.19 -17.37 -18.06
CA ARG A 188 6.03 -17.44 -19.52
C ARG A 188 4.89 -18.35 -19.96
N ILE A 189 4.67 -19.46 -19.25
CA ILE A 189 3.52 -20.35 -19.49
C ILE A 189 2.21 -19.65 -19.10
N LEU A 190 2.16 -18.98 -17.94
CA LEU A 190 0.96 -18.28 -17.47
C LEU A 190 0.57 -17.12 -18.38
N GLU A 191 1.53 -16.34 -18.88
CA GLU A 191 1.29 -15.26 -19.86
C GLU A 191 0.65 -15.76 -21.15
N ARG A 192 0.96 -17.00 -21.57
CA ARG A 192 0.36 -17.64 -22.74
C ARG A 192 -1.01 -18.26 -22.45
N ALA A 193 -1.28 -18.60 -21.20
CA ALA A 193 -2.48 -19.28 -20.75
C ALA A 193 -3.48 -18.31 -20.12
N VAL A 194 -3.75 -17.16 -20.74
CA VAL A 194 -4.83 -16.27 -20.31
C VAL A 194 -6.16 -16.89 -20.73
N PRO A 195 -6.94 -17.51 -19.83
CA PRO A 195 -8.24 -18.03 -20.22
C PRO A 195 -9.15 -16.87 -20.65
N ASP A 196 -9.96 -17.09 -21.69
CA ASP A 196 -10.96 -16.13 -22.16
C ASP A 196 -12.11 -15.91 -21.13
N ILE A 197 -12.11 -16.70 -20.05
CA ILE A 197 -13.08 -16.61 -18.96
C ILE A 197 -12.64 -15.53 -17.98
N LYS A 198 -13.32 -14.37 -18.03
CA LYS A 198 -13.19 -13.33 -17.01
C LYS A 198 -13.94 -13.75 -15.74
N ARG A 199 -13.21 -14.06 -14.66
CA ARG A 199 -13.80 -14.23 -13.33
C ARG A 199 -14.18 -12.86 -12.76
N ILE A 200 -15.44 -12.48 -12.94
CA ILE A 200 -15.96 -11.22 -12.40
C ILE A 200 -16.01 -11.34 -10.86
N PRO A 201 -15.44 -10.37 -10.12
CA PRO A 201 -15.55 -10.34 -8.67
C PRO A 201 -17.02 -10.37 -8.24
N TYR A 202 -17.38 -11.30 -7.35
CA TYR A 202 -18.77 -11.48 -6.89
C TYR A 202 -18.90 -11.53 -5.37
N PHE A 203 -20.10 -11.27 -4.85
CA PHE A 203 -20.37 -11.42 -3.42
C PHE A 203 -20.28 -12.88 -2.98
N CYS A 204 -19.71 -13.11 -1.80
CA CYS A 204 -19.74 -14.41 -1.15
C CYS A 204 -21.20 -14.80 -0.84
N ALA A 205 -21.49 -16.11 -0.74
CA ALA A 205 -22.85 -16.64 -0.56
C ALA A 205 -23.59 -16.10 0.68
N GLY A 206 -22.87 -15.70 1.73
CA GLY A 206 -23.44 -15.09 2.95
C GLY A 206 -23.19 -13.59 3.10
N CYS A 207 -22.74 -12.91 2.05
CA CYS A 207 -22.38 -11.50 2.15
C CYS A 207 -23.63 -10.61 2.27
N PRO A 208 -23.73 -9.75 3.31
CA PRO A 208 -24.88 -8.84 3.46
C PRO A 208 -24.98 -7.80 2.33
N HIS A 209 -23.88 -7.55 1.60
CA HIS A 209 -23.91 -6.72 0.39
C HIS A 209 -24.80 -7.31 -0.71
N ASN A 210 -25.02 -8.63 -0.73
CA ASN A 210 -25.87 -9.28 -1.72
C ASN A 210 -27.34 -8.84 -1.59
N THR A 211 -27.82 -8.57 -0.37
CA THR A 211 -29.18 -8.03 -0.16
C THR A 211 -29.18 -6.51 -0.20
N SER A 212 -28.25 -5.85 0.49
CA SER A 212 -28.23 -4.38 0.64
C SER A 212 -27.90 -3.58 -0.62
N THR A 213 -27.31 -4.20 -1.65
CA THR A 213 -27.10 -3.55 -2.96
C THR A 213 -28.26 -3.77 -3.94
N ASN A 214 -29.37 -4.38 -3.51
CA ASN A 214 -30.59 -4.36 -4.31
C ASN A 214 -31.29 -3.02 -4.15
N VAL A 215 -31.84 -2.51 -5.24
CA VAL A 215 -32.73 -1.36 -5.24
C VAL A 215 -34.11 -1.77 -5.74
N PRO A 216 -35.17 -1.03 -5.39
CA PRO A 216 -36.50 -1.26 -5.95
C PRO A 216 -36.51 -1.27 -7.48
N GLU A 217 -37.48 -1.95 -8.07
CA GLU A 217 -37.62 -2.01 -9.52
C GLU A 217 -37.73 -0.60 -10.13
N GLY A 218 -37.04 -0.37 -11.26
CA GLY A 218 -36.98 0.93 -11.91
C GLY A 218 -35.95 1.91 -11.31
N MET A 219 -35.48 1.70 -10.07
CA MET A 219 -34.53 2.58 -9.39
C MET A 219 -33.08 2.28 -9.77
N GLU A 220 -32.18 3.20 -9.46
CA GLU A 220 -30.75 3.07 -9.75
C GLU A 220 -29.92 3.44 -8.52
N ALA A 221 -28.77 2.81 -8.37
CA ALA A 221 -27.82 3.06 -7.31
C ALA A 221 -26.49 3.61 -7.86
N ALA A 222 -25.80 4.42 -7.06
CA ALA A 222 -24.38 4.67 -7.22
C ALA A 222 -23.58 3.81 -6.22
N ALA A 223 -22.47 3.20 -6.69
CA ALA A 223 -21.65 2.36 -5.82
C ALA A 223 -20.76 3.20 -4.90
N GLY A 224 -20.66 2.79 -3.65
CA GLY A 224 -19.55 3.17 -2.78
C GLY A 224 -18.26 2.41 -3.13
N ILE A 225 -17.17 2.77 -2.47
CA ILE A 225 -15.92 2.03 -2.58
C ILE A 225 -16.01 0.62 -1.94
N GLY A 226 -15.00 -0.22 -2.16
CA GLY A 226 -14.93 -1.56 -1.55
C GLY A 226 -15.89 -2.55 -2.22
N CYS A 227 -16.57 -3.38 -1.44
CA CYS A 227 -17.48 -4.41 -1.99
C CYS A 227 -18.66 -3.81 -2.77
N HIS A 228 -19.12 -2.60 -2.44
CA HIS A 228 -20.17 -1.93 -3.21
C HIS A 228 -19.76 -1.71 -4.67
N TYR A 229 -18.48 -1.42 -4.92
CA TYR A 229 -17.93 -1.23 -6.27
C TYR A 229 -18.13 -2.48 -7.14
N MET A 230 -18.12 -3.67 -6.54
CA MET A 230 -18.34 -4.93 -7.26
C MET A 230 -19.74 -5.03 -7.86
N SER A 231 -20.75 -4.37 -7.25
CA SER A 231 -22.12 -4.40 -7.74
C SER A 231 -22.28 -3.82 -9.14
N ILE A 232 -21.37 -2.95 -9.59
CA ILE A 232 -21.37 -2.39 -10.95
C ILE A 232 -21.22 -3.47 -12.02
N TRP A 233 -20.45 -4.53 -11.74
CA TRP A 233 -20.16 -5.57 -12.73
C TRP A 233 -21.14 -6.74 -12.67
N MET A 234 -22.08 -6.74 -11.73
CA MET A 234 -22.98 -7.87 -11.50
C MET A 234 -24.21 -7.78 -12.41
N PRO A 235 -24.44 -8.80 -13.27
CA PRO A 235 -25.67 -8.87 -14.05
C PRO A 235 -26.89 -8.88 -13.12
N GLY A 236 -27.83 -7.96 -13.36
CA GLY A 236 -29.05 -7.82 -12.54
C GLY A 236 -28.96 -6.77 -11.42
N ARG A 237 -27.80 -6.15 -11.20
CA ARG A 237 -27.70 -4.95 -10.36
C ARG A 237 -27.95 -3.70 -11.19
N ARG A 238 -28.76 -2.80 -10.65
CA ARG A 238 -29.00 -1.46 -11.23
C ARG A 238 -28.09 -0.46 -10.54
N THR A 239 -26.78 -0.74 -10.54
CA THR A 239 -25.78 0.14 -9.93
C THR A 239 -24.86 0.66 -11.01
N SER A 240 -24.71 1.98 -11.08
CA SER A 240 -23.83 2.64 -12.05
C SER A 240 -22.89 3.61 -11.34
N THR A 241 -21.71 3.79 -11.91
CA THR A 241 -20.70 4.75 -11.43
C THR A 241 -20.23 4.50 -9.98
N PHE A 242 -19.20 5.23 -9.60
CA PHE A 242 -18.61 5.24 -8.26
C PHE A 242 -17.82 6.54 -8.10
N THR A 243 -17.27 6.75 -6.91
CA THR A 243 -16.38 7.87 -6.63
C THR A 243 -15.33 7.47 -5.60
N HIS A 244 -14.44 8.38 -5.26
CA HIS A 244 -13.46 8.16 -4.21
C HIS A 244 -14.15 8.08 -2.84
N MET A 245 -13.51 7.36 -1.91
CA MET A 245 -14.00 7.19 -0.53
C MET A 245 -14.29 8.55 0.10
N GLY A 246 -15.52 8.75 0.57
CA GLY A 246 -15.94 9.96 1.25
C GLY A 246 -16.80 10.90 0.42
N ALA A 247 -16.84 10.71 -0.90
CA ALA A 247 -17.62 11.54 -1.82
C ALA A 247 -18.85 10.81 -2.36
N GLU A 248 -19.24 9.66 -1.79
CA GLU A 248 -20.39 8.88 -2.21
C GLU A 248 -21.64 9.78 -2.36
N GLY A 249 -22.29 9.70 -3.53
CA GLY A 249 -23.47 10.49 -3.87
C GLY A 249 -23.19 11.94 -4.30
N ALA A 250 -21.97 12.47 -4.17
CA ALA A 250 -21.64 13.82 -4.62
C ALA A 250 -21.82 14.00 -6.14
N ASN A 251 -21.62 12.94 -6.93
CA ASN A 251 -21.90 12.95 -8.37
C ASN A 251 -23.36 13.28 -8.68
N TRP A 252 -24.30 12.88 -7.81
CA TRP A 252 -25.73 13.15 -8.00
C TRP A 252 -26.05 14.63 -7.91
N ILE A 253 -25.34 15.37 -7.05
CA ILE A 253 -25.49 16.83 -6.95
C ILE A 253 -25.29 17.50 -8.32
N GLY A 254 -24.29 17.04 -9.07
CA GLY A 254 -24.00 17.55 -10.41
C GLY A 254 -24.92 16.99 -11.50
N GLN A 255 -25.46 15.77 -11.34
CA GLN A 255 -26.27 15.11 -12.35
C GLN A 255 -27.76 15.46 -12.27
N ALA A 256 -28.31 15.59 -11.05
CA ALA A 256 -29.74 15.76 -10.80
C ALA A 256 -30.41 16.88 -11.63
N PRO A 257 -29.77 18.05 -11.86
CA PRO A 257 -30.38 19.11 -12.68
C PRO A 257 -30.48 18.80 -14.18
N PHE A 258 -29.80 17.76 -14.66
CA PHE A 258 -29.63 17.47 -16.10
C PHE A 258 -30.18 16.10 -16.50
N THR A 259 -31.03 15.51 -15.67
CA THR A 259 -31.67 14.22 -15.93
C THR A 259 -33.14 14.26 -15.53
N GLU A 260 -33.97 13.47 -16.20
CA GLU A 260 -35.37 13.26 -15.82
C GLU A 260 -35.51 12.32 -14.60
N ARG A 261 -34.40 11.70 -14.16
CA ARG A 261 -34.40 10.87 -12.96
C ARG A 261 -34.50 11.75 -11.71
N GLU A 262 -35.51 11.51 -10.88
CA GLU A 262 -35.75 12.33 -9.69
C GLU A 262 -35.04 11.81 -8.43
N HIS A 263 -34.61 10.54 -8.41
CA HIS A 263 -34.08 9.87 -7.21
C HIS A 263 -33.07 8.79 -7.56
N ILE A 264 -32.06 8.62 -6.71
CA ILE A 264 -31.14 7.48 -6.73
C ILE A 264 -30.87 6.95 -5.31
N PHE A 265 -30.37 5.72 -5.25
CA PHE A 265 -29.74 5.15 -4.06
C PHE A 265 -28.21 5.33 -4.14
N VAL A 266 -27.53 5.39 -3.01
CA VAL A 266 -26.07 5.52 -2.95
C VAL A 266 -25.56 4.57 -1.89
N ASN A 267 -24.84 3.53 -2.29
CA ASN A 267 -24.29 2.61 -1.30
C ASN A 267 -23.15 3.27 -0.54
N ILE A 268 -23.22 3.28 0.79
CA ILE A 268 -22.17 3.81 1.65
C ILE A 268 -21.86 2.84 2.79
N GLY A 269 -20.57 2.56 3.00
CA GLY A 269 -20.12 1.77 4.15
C GLY A 269 -20.05 2.63 5.41
N ASP A 270 -20.19 2.00 6.57
CA ASP A 270 -20.01 2.64 7.88
C ASP A 270 -18.63 3.31 8.03
N GLY A 271 -17.56 2.63 7.63
CA GLY A 271 -16.21 3.19 7.64
C GLY A 271 -16.09 4.45 6.78
N THR A 272 -16.70 4.44 5.59
CA THR A 272 -16.73 5.63 4.74
C THR A 272 -17.57 6.75 5.33
N TYR A 273 -18.74 6.42 5.89
CA TYR A 273 -19.61 7.38 6.57
C TYR A 273 -18.85 8.16 7.65
N PHE A 274 -18.10 7.47 8.51
CA PHE A 274 -17.31 8.09 9.58
C PHE A 274 -16.05 8.81 9.06
N HIS A 275 -15.38 8.29 8.02
CA HIS A 275 -14.20 8.95 7.48
C HIS A 275 -14.54 10.34 6.92
N SER A 276 -15.55 10.42 6.05
CA SER A 276 -15.94 11.69 5.40
C SER A 276 -17.28 11.65 4.67
N GLY A 277 -17.90 10.48 4.52
CA GLY A 277 -19.18 10.30 3.86
C GLY A 277 -20.32 11.12 4.47
N ILE A 278 -20.27 11.40 5.78
CA ILE A 278 -21.20 12.33 6.43
C ILE A 278 -21.17 13.74 5.82
N LEU A 279 -20.02 14.18 5.30
CA LEU A 279 -19.91 15.47 4.61
C LEU A 279 -20.60 15.42 3.24
N ALA A 280 -20.50 14.31 2.51
CA ALA A 280 -21.21 14.12 1.25
C ALA A 280 -22.74 14.10 1.44
N ILE A 281 -23.24 13.43 2.49
CA ILE A 281 -24.66 13.46 2.85
C ILE A 281 -25.12 14.89 3.16
N ARG A 282 -24.35 15.64 3.95
CA ARG A 282 -24.65 17.05 4.24
C ARG A 282 -24.64 17.92 2.98
N ALA A 283 -23.73 17.66 2.04
CA ALA A 283 -23.70 18.35 0.76
C ALA A 283 -24.95 18.05 -0.08
N ALA A 284 -25.42 16.80 -0.12
CA ALA A 284 -26.65 16.42 -0.80
C ALA A 284 -27.89 17.13 -0.21
N VAL A 285 -27.98 17.19 1.12
CA VAL A 285 -29.03 17.94 1.84
C VAL A 285 -28.96 19.43 1.50
N ALA A 286 -27.77 20.04 1.54
CA ALA A 286 -27.59 21.45 1.22
C ALA A 286 -27.95 21.77 -0.24
N ALA A 287 -27.62 20.87 -1.17
CA ALA A 287 -27.97 20.97 -2.57
C ALA A 287 -29.46 20.67 -2.87
N LYS A 288 -30.22 20.21 -1.86
CA LYS A 288 -31.63 19.82 -1.99
C LYS A 288 -31.87 18.77 -3.09
N VAL A 289 -30.93 17.85 -3.27
CA VAL A 289 -31.11 16.73 -4.21
C VAL A 289 -31.75 15.54 -3.50
N ASN A 290 -32.64 14.86 -4.20
CA ASN A 290 -33.37 13.72 -3.66
C ASN A 290 -32.55 12.44 -3.84
N VAL A 291 -32.05 11.89 -2.74
CA VAL A 291 -31.14 10.74 -2.72
C VAL A 291 -31.30 9.94 -1.43
N THR A 292 -31.17 8.62 -1.51
CA THR A 292 -31.13 7.72 -0.34
C THR A 292 -29.75 7.09 -0.22
N TYR A 293 -29.19 7.09 0.98
CA TYR A 293 -27.92 6.44 1.33
C TYR A 293 -28.19 5.14 2.09
#